data_AF-T1G1S4-F1
#
_entry.id   AF-T1G1S4-F1
#
_cell.length_a   1.000
_cell.length_b   1.000
_cell.length_c   1.000
_cell.angle_alpha   90.00
_cell.angle_beta   90.00
_cell.angle_gamma   90.00
#
_symmetry.space_group_name_H-M   'P 1'
#
loop_
_entity.id
_entity.type
_entity.pdbx_description
1 polymer ?
#
loop_
_entity_poly.entity_id
_entity_poly.type
_entity_poly.pdbx_seq_one_letter_code
_entity_poly.pdbx_strand_id
1 'polypeptide(L)'
;MSLYFDEHDCEPLQDGQAPNHMLHLARLVYAKCPICLAEHDERNKILEFPCHHHFHSKCITPWLEKTNSCPLCRHELPTDDKDYEEFKRQKAREKQRKFELETLHDSMFS
;
A
#
# COMPACT_ATOMS: atom_id res chain seq x y z
N MET A 1 -10.60 11.01 -35.95
CA MET A 1 -10.81 10.32 -34.67
C MET A 1 -10.12 11.18 -33.63
N SER A 2 -10.86 12.09 -33.00
CA SER A 2 -10.38 12.80 -31.81
C SER A 2 -9.94 11.73 -30.80
N LEU A 3 -8.74 11.86 -30.25
CA LEU A 3 -8.35 10.96 -29.17
C LEU A 3 -9.23 11.33 -27.97
N TYR A 4 -9.68 10.33 -27.22
CA TYR A 4 -10.47 10.50 -25.98
C TYR A 4 -9.89 11.57 -25.02
N PHE A 5 -8.59 11.84 -25.14
CA PHE A 5 -7.86 12.86 -24.37
C PHE A 5 -8.09 14.30 -24.85
N ASP A 6 -8.34 14.53 -26.15
CA ASP A 6 -8.58 15.86 -26.71
C ASP A 6 -9.99 16.39 -26.37
N GLU A 7 -10.95 15.49 -26.11
CA GLU A 7 -12.35 15.83 -25.79
C GLU A 7 -12.54 16.26 -24.32
N HIS A 8 -11.52 16.05 -23.47
CA HIS A 8 -11.60 16.26 -22.03
C HIS A 8 -10.50 17.19 -21.47
N ASP A 9 -9.81 17.97 -22.32
CA ASP A 9 -8.76 18.92 -21.93
C ASP A 9 -7.70 18.32 -20.98
N CYS A 10 -7.34 17.05 -21.19
CA CYS A 10 -6.40 16.34 -20.31
C CYS A 10 -4.96 16.55 -20.79
N GLU A 11 -4.20 17.40 -20.09
CA GLU A 11 -2.77 17.61 -20.36
C GLU A 11 -1.88 16.62 -19.58
N PRO A 12 -0.81 16.08 -20.21
CA PRO A 12 0.15 15.21 -19.54
C PRO A 12 0.86 15.93 -18.38
N LEU A 13 1.07 15.21 -17.27
CA LEU A 13 1.87 15.69 -16.14
C LEU A 13 3.35 15.83 -16.57
N GLN A 14 3.95 16.99 -16.31
CA GLN A 14 5.38 17.24 -16.53
C GLN A 14 6.23 16.55 -15.44
N ASP A 15 7.55 16.46 -15.65
CA ASP A 15 8.47 15.85 -14.69
C ASP A 15 8.40 16.53 -13.32
N GLY A 16 8.04 15.75 -12.28
CA GLY A 16 7.85 16.22 -10.91
C GLY A 16 6.44 16.74 -10.60
N GLN A 17 5.53 16.76 -11.56
CA GLN A 17 4.15 17.18 -11.35
C GLN A 17 3.32 16.01 -10.79
N ALA A 18 2.78 16.18 -9.58
CA ALA A 18 1.80 15.25 -9.02
C ALA A 18 0.41 15.56 -9.60
N PRO A 19 -0.46 14.55 -9.79
CA PRO A 19 -1.86 14.81 -10.13
C PRO A 19 -2.46 15.78 -9.11
N ASN A 20 -3.38 16.64 -9.56
CA ASN A 20 -3.98 17.69 -8.74
C ASN A 20 -4.28 17.20 -7.32
N HIS A 21 -3.91 18.01 -6.32
CA HIS A 21 -4.03 17.65 -4.91
C HIS A 21 -5.46 17.18 -4.53
N MET A 22 -6.47 17.62 -5.27
CA MET A 22 -7.85 17.13 -5.18
C MET A 22 -8.05 15.63 -5.52
N LEU A 23 -7.32 15.03 -6.46
CA LEU A 23 -7.40 13.59 -6.73
C LEU A 23 -6.70 12.77 -5.64
N HIS A 24 -5.57 13.28 -5.11
CA HIS A 24 -4.90 12.65 -3.98
C HIS A 24 -5.75 12.75 -2.71
N LEU A 25 -6.35 13.92 -2.47
CA LEU A 25 -7.34 14.11 -1.42
C LEU A 25 -8.58 13.28 -1.66
N ALA A 26 -9.09 13.11 -2.89
CA ALA A 26 -10.23 12.23 -3.14
C ALA A 26 -9.93 10.78 -2.73
N ARG A 27 -8.69 10.28 -2.92
CA ARG A 27 -8.27 8.97 -2.41
C ARG A 27 -8.22 8.87 -0.88
N LEU A 28 -8.07 10.01 -0.19
CA LEU A 28 -8.03 10.12 1.28
C LEU A 28 -9.37 10.53 1.91
N VAL A 29 -10.23 11.24 1.16
CA VAL A 29 -11.46 11.91 1.61
C VAL A 29 -12.70 11.14 1.18
N TYR A 30 -12.69 10.43 0.03
CA TYR A 30 -13.72 9.44 -0.22
C TYR A 30 -13.40 8.21 0.64
N ALA A 31 -14.03 8.16 1.81
CA ALA A 31 -14.12 6.98 2.66
C ALA A 31 -14.92 5.88 1.94
N LYS A 32 -14.40 5.37 0.82
CA LYS A 32 -14.95 4.28 0.03
C LYS A 32 -14.03 3.09 0.14
N CYS A 33 -14.61 1.91 0.34
CA CYS A 33 -13.83 0.69 0.37
C CYS A 33 -13.31 0.41 -1.05
N PRO A 34 -12.00 0.23 -1.26
CA PRO A 34 -11.42 0.04 -2.60
C PRO A 34 -11.82 -1.29 -3.26
N ILE A 35 -12.41 -2.22 -2.49
CA ILE A 35 -12.84 -3.54 -3.00
C ILE A 35 -14.25 -3.45 -3.60
N CYS A 36 -15.19 -2.81 -2.92
CA CYS A 36 -16.59 -2.70 -3.36
C CYS A 36 -16.99 -1.32 -3.88
N LEU A 37 -16.09 -0.33 -3.78
CA LEU A 37 -16.28 1.07 -4.17
C LEU A 37 -17.44 1.79 -3.45
N ALA A 38 -17.99 1.18 -2.39
CA ALA A 38 -19.07 1.74 -1.58
C ALA A 38 -18.54 2.52 -0.39
N GLU A 39 -19.33 3.51 0.07
CA GLU A 39 -19.01 4.34 1.23
C GLU A 39 -18.96 3.51 2.52
N HIS A 40 -18.12 3.96 3.47
CA HIS A 40 -18.03 3.37 4.79
C HIS A 40 -19.30 3.75 5.57
N ASP A 41 -20.25 2.82 5.67
CA ASP A 41 -21.45 2.96 6.49
C ASP A 41 -21.12 2.52 7.94
N GLU A 42 -21.68 3.20 8.95
CA GLU A 42 -21.56 2.83 10.38
C GLU A 42 -22.01 1.39 10.65
N ARG A 43 -22.88 0.85 9.78
CA ARG A 43 -23.35 -0.55 9.84
C ARG A 43 -22.29 -1.58 9.43
N ASN A 44 -21.26 -1.19 8.69
CA ASN A 44 -20.20 -2.10 8.24
C ASN A 44 -18.92 -1.87 9.05
N LYS A 45 -18.49 -2.88 9.81
CA LYS A 45 -17.22 -2.83 10.55
C LYS A 45 -16.06 -2.58 9.60
N ILE A 46 -15.28 -1.55 9.90
CA ILE A 46 -14.07 -1.19 9.16
C ILE A 46 -12.88 -1.82 9.85
N LEU A 47 -11.98 -2.38 9.05
CA LEU A 47 -10.68 -2.87 9.51
C LEU A 47 -9.61 -1.92 9.02
N GLU A 48 -8.87 -1.36 9.98
CA GLU A 48 -7.64 -0.60 9.72
C GLU A 48 -6.44 -1.55 9.71
N PHE A 49 -5.63 -1.46 8.67
CA PHE A 49 -4.39 -2.24 8.53
C PHE A 49 -3.20 -1.48 9.14
N PRO A 50 -2.08 -2.16 9.50
CA PRO A 50 -0.84 -1.51 9.94
C PRO A 50 -0.22 -0.54 8.92
N CYS A 51 -0.68 -0.61 7.65
CA CYS A 51 -0.31 0.31 6.58
C CYS A 51 -1.31 1.46 6.39
N HIS A 52 -2.21 1.70 7.36
CA HIS A 52 -3.24 2.76 7.38
C HIS A 52 -4.29 2.69 6.26
N HIS A 53 -4.43 1.53 5.61
CA HIS A 53 -5.48 1.30 4.63
C HIS A 53 -6.73 0.72 5.30
N HIS A 54 -7.91 1.17 4.83
CA HIS A 54 -9.20 0.84 5.41
C HIS A 54 -10.04 0.00 4.45
N PHE A 55 -10.66 -1.06 4.97
CA PHE A 55 -11.55 -1.92 4.22
C PHE A 55 -12.76 -2.32 5.07
N HIS A 56 -13.90 -2.56 4.43
CA HIS A 56 -14.99 -3.27 5.10
C HIS A 56 -14.52 -4.67 5.48
N SER A 57 -14.81 -5.10 6.72
CA SER A 57 -14.52 -6.44 7.21
C SER A 57 -15.00 -7.51 6.23
N LYS A 58 -16.25 -7.40 5.74
CA LYS A 58 -16.83 -8.34 4.76
C LYS A 58 -16.07 -8.38 3.43
N CYS A 59 -15.52 -7.24 2.99
CA CYS A 59 -14.83 -7.15 1.72
C CYS A 59 -13.41 -7.72 1.79
N ILE A 60 -12.74 -7.55 2.93
CA ILE A 60 -11.35 -7.96 3.11
C ILE A 60 -11.21 -9.40 3.60
N THR A 61 -12.21 -9.98 4.27
CA THR A 61 -12.16 -11.38 4.73
C THR A 61 -11.85 -12.39 3.61
N PRO A 62 -12.53 -12.38 2.44
CA PRO A 62 -12.23 -13.34 1.36
C PRO A 62 -10.81 -13.20 0.78
N TRP A 63 -10.22 -12.01 0.91
CA TRP A 63 -8.85 -11.75 0.49
C TRP A 63 -7.84 -12.32 1.49
N LEU A 64 -8.11 -12.13 2.79
CA LEU A 64 -7.27 -12.62 3.89
C LEU A 64 -7.26 -14.14 4.02
N GLU A 65 -8.32 -14.82 3.56
CA GLU A 65 -8.34 -16.29 3.45
C GLU A 65 -7.30 -16.84 2.48
N LYS A 66 -6.88 -16.05 1.49
CA LYS A 66 -5.93 -16.47 0.44
C LYS A 66 -4.56 -15.86 0.60
N THR A 67 -4.48 -14.63 1.10
CA THR A 67 -3.22 -13.87 1.19
C THR A 67 -3.19 -13.02 2.45
N ASN A 68 -2.04 -12.95 3.12
CA ASN A 68 -1.82 -12.11 4.30
C ASN A 68 -1.30 -10.71 3.93
N SER A 69 -1.69 -10.13 2.80
CA SER A 69 -1.13 -8.86 2.32
C SER A 69 -2.19 -7.80 2.05
N CYS A 70 -1.84 -6.52 2.20
CA CYS A 70 -2.73 -5.42 1.86
C CYS A 70 -2.97 -5.36 0.33
N PRO A 71 -4.23 -5.32 -0.15
CA PRO A 71 -4.54 -5.21 -1.58
C PRO A 71 -3.96 -3.96 -2.26
N LEU A 72 -3.76 -2.86 -1.52
CA LEU A 72 -3.33 -1.58 -2.07
C LEU A 72 -1.80 -1.44 -2.14
N CYS A 73 -1.10 -1.81 -1.07
CA CYS A 73 0.36 -1.58 -0.96
C CYS A 73 1.19 -2.85 -0.81
N ARG A 74 0.54 -4.03 -0.80
CA ARG A 74 1.19 -5.34 -0.59
C ARG A 74 1.95 -5.49 0.72
N HIS A 75 1.71 -4.59 1.69
CA HIS A 75 2.26 -4.72 3.03
C HIS A 75 1.78 -6.05 3.65
N GLU A 76 2.73 -6.85 4.10
CA GLU A 76 2.46 -8.16 4.68
C GLU A 76 2.03 -8.00 6.15
N LEU A 77 0.89 -8.58 6.50
CA LEU A 77 0.36 -8.60 7.85
C LEU A 77 1.07 -9.62 8.73
N PRO A 78 1.13 -9.36 10.06
CA PRO A 78 1.62 -10.35 11.01
C PRO A 78 0.73 -11.59 11.03
N THR A 79 1.33 -12.76 11.17
CA THR A 79 0.64 -14.04 11.34
C THR A 79 0.68 -14.51 12.80
N ASP A 80 -0.17 -15.48 13.15
CA ASP A 80 -0.18 -16.16 14.45
C ASP A 80 0.93 -17.22 14.59
N ASP A 81 1.53 -17.65 13.47
CA ASP A 81 2.70 -18.52 13.43
C ASP A 81 3.95 -17.81 13.97
N LYS A 82 4.39 -18.22 15.17
CA LYS A 82 5.55 -17.65 15.85
C LYS A 82 6.87 -17.96 15.15
N ASP A 83 6.99 -19.16 14.56
CA ASP A 83 8.21 -19.61 13.91
C ASP A 83 8.43 -18.81 12.62
N TYR A 84 7.34 -18.57 11.86
CA TYR A 84 7.37 -17.70 10.69
C TYR A 84 7.76 -16.27 11.03
N GLU A 85 7.14 -15.68 12.05
CA GLU A 85 7.43 -14.32 12.50
C GLU A 85 8.88 -14.18 13.03
N GLU A 86 9.41 -15.20 13.71
CA GLU A 86 10.80 -15.21 14.14
C GLU A 86 11.75 -15.28 12.94
N PHE A 87 11.51 -16.20 12.00
CA PHE A 87 12.31 -16.31 10.78
C PHE A 87 12.34 -14.99 9.99
N LYS A 88 11.18 -14.35 9.84
CA LYS A 88 11.04 -13.03 9.19
C LYS A 88 11.90 -11.96 9.88
N ARG A 89 11.88 -11.91 11.21
CA ARG A 89 12.71 -11.00 12.01
C ARG A 89 14.21 -11.28 11.83
N GLN A 90 14.62 -12.55 11.86
CA GLN A 90 16.02 -12.93 11.66
C GLN A 90 16.52 -12.51 10.27
N LYS A 91 15.74 -12.79 9.23
CA LYS A 91 16.06 -12.40 7.84
C LYS A 91 16.15 -10.88 7.66
N ALA A 92 15.26 -10.12 8.30
CA ALA A 92 15.31 -8.66 8.28
C ALA A 92 16.60 -8.12 8.92
N ARG A 93 17.02 -8.68 10.07
CA ARG A 93 18.27 -8.32 10.74
C ARG A 93 19.50 -8.64 9.90
N GLU A 94 19.52 -9.80 9.24
CA GLU A 94 20.60 -10.17 8.34
C GLU A 94 20.69 -9.23 7.14
N LYS A 95 19.56 -8.89 6.52
CA LYS A 95 19.50 -7.92 5.42
C LYS A 95 20.05 -6.55 5.86
N GLN A 96 19.66 -6.09 7.05
CA GLN A 96 20.15 -4.85 7.63
C GLN A 96 21.67 -4.88 7.83
N ARG A 97 22.20 -5.94 8.45
CA ARG A 97 23.65 -6.13 8.64
C ARG A 97 24.40 -6.11 7.31
N LYS A 98 23.85 -6.77 6.28
CA LYS A 98 24.45 -6.79 4.94
C LYS A 98 24.50 -5.39 4.33
N PHE A 99 23.41 -4.64 4.42
CA PHE A 99 23.34 -3.26 3.94
C PHE A 99 24.32 -2.34 4.68
N GLU A 100 24.48 -2.51 6.00
CA GLU A 100 25.44 -1.75 6.80
C GLU A 100 26.89 -2.06 6.40
N LEU A 101 27.22 -3.34 6.19
CA LEU A 101 28.55 -3.74 5.70
C LEU A 101 28.85 -3.17 4.31
N GLU A 102 27.87 -3.19 3.41
CA GLU A 102 27.98 -2.60 2.06
C GLU A 102 28.18 -1.08 2.13
N THR A 103 27.39 -0.39 2.95
CA THR A 103 27.53 1.06 3.19
C THR A 103 28.93 1.40 3.75
N LEU A 104 29.46 0.59 4.66
CA LEU A 104 30.82 0.76 5.20
C LEU A 104 31.89 0.53 4.13
N HIS A 105 31.72 -0.48 3.28
CA HIS A 105 32.62 -0.76 2.17
C HIS A 105 32.69 0.45 1.21
N ASP A 106 31.54 0.98 0.79
CA ASP A 106 31.50 2.10 -0.16
C ASP A 106 32.12 3.39 0.42
N SER A 107 31.94 3.62 1.72
CA SER A 107 32.55 4.76 2.44
C SER A 107 34.08 4.64 2.56
N MET A 108 34.63 3.43 2.67
CA MET A 108 36.08 3.21 2.73
C MET A 108 36.80 3.34 1.38
N PHE A 109 36.06 3.22 0.28
CA PHE A 109 36.59 3.25 -1.09
C PHE A 109 36.17 4.50 -1.89
N SER A 110 35.55 5.49 -1.25
CA SER A 110 35.24 6.82 -1.80
C SER A 110 36.25 7.87 -1.33
#